data_AF-Q5V101-F1
#
_entry.id   AF-Q5V101-F1
#
_cell.length_a   1.000
_cell.length_b   1.000
_cell.length_c   1.000
_cell.angle_alpha   90.00
_cell.angle_beta   90.00
_cell.angle_gamma   90.00
#
_symmetry.space_group_name_H-M   'P 1'
#
loop_
_entity.id
_entity.type
_entity.pdbx_description
1 polymer ?
#
loop_
_entity_poly.entity_id
_entity_poly.type
_entity_poly.pdbx_seq_one_letter_code
_entity_poly.pdbx_strand_id
1 'polypeptide(L)'
;MRDTTIGVGAVLALGTALLALALAALAVARLPPLVAVSLVLAAEVGAKLAMATLACIGRPSHEGFGATVIDANGPRHLVGALAVSLPAAIIAVPAATVVVLTGPLLALGLSNWADQRLGGVSGDAFGTANELTRAVALHVGVAVWSLFGGVWSIPLVDWGVLAWTLS
;
A
#
# COMPACT_ATOMS: atom_id res chain seq x y z
N MET A 1 27.25 9.86 10.15
CA MET A 1 26.79 8.45 10.04
C MET A 1 27.97 7.53 10.32
N ARG A 2 28.22 7.19 11.59
CA ARG A 2 29.33 6.30 12.01
C ARG A 2 28.86 5.33 13.09
N ASP A 3 27.56 5.07 13.12
CA ASP A 3 26.97 4.04 13.97
C ASP A 3 26.65 2.85 13.07
N THR A 4 27.47 1.82 13.20
CA THR A 4 27.33 0.57 12.43
C THR A 4 26.05 -0.18 12.79
N THR A 5 25.50 0.03 13.99
CA THR A 5 24.29 -0.63 14.48
C THR A 5 23.05 -0.14 13.73
N ILE A 6 22.92 1.18 13.58
CA ILE A 6 21.84 1.81 12.80
C ILE A 6 21.99 1.47 11.31
N GLY A 7 23.23 1.39 10.80
CA GLY A 7 23.51 1.02 9.41
C GLY A 7 23.07 -0.41 9.07
N VAL A 8 23.39 -1.40 9.90
CA VAL A 8 23.00 -2.80 9.66
C VAL A 8 21.48 -2.96 9.76
N GLY A 9 20.84 -2.31 10.72
CA GLY A 9 19.36 -2.31 10.84
C GLY A 9 18.68 -1.75 9.59
N ALA A 10 19.18 -0.63 9.07
CA ALA A 10 18.64 -0.02 7.85
C ALA A 10 18.82 -0.91 6.61
N VAL A 11 19.98 -1.53 6.44
CA VAL A 11 20.25 -2.47 5.33
C VAL A 11 19.35 -3.71 5.43
N LEU A 12 19.16 -4.25 6.64
CA LEU A 12 18.28 -5.39 6.85
C LEU A 12 16.81 -5.04 6.55
N ALA A 13 16.34 -3.88 7.00
CA ALA A 13 14.99 -3.41 6.73
C ALA A 13 14.75 -3.20 5.23
N LEU A 14 15.70 -2.55 4.54
CA LEU A 14 15.64 -2.35 3.09
C LEU A 14 15.67 -3.69 2.33
N GLY A 15 16.59 -4.58 2.69
CA GLY A 15 16.68 -5.91 2.08
C GLY A 15 15.40 -6.72 2.26
N THR A 16 14.78 -6.65 3.44
CA THR A 16 13.50 -7.31 3.73
C THR A 16 12.37 -6.72 2.90
N ALA A 17 12.30 -5.38 2.78
CA ALA A 17 11.28 -4.71 1.96
C ALA A 17 11.42 -5.08 0.48
N LEU A 18 12.65 -5.08 -0.06
CA LEU A 18 12.93 -5.49 -1.44
C LEU A 18 12.60 -6.96 -1.68
N LEU A 19 12.95 -7.84 -0.73
CA LEU A 19 12.61 -9.26 -0.82
C LEU A 19 11.09 -9.47 -0.83
N ALA A 20 10.35 -8.81 0.07
CA ALA A 20 8.90 -8.88 0.10
C ALA A 20 8.30 -8.39 -1.23
N LEU A 21 8.75 -7.25 -1.76
CA LEU A 21 8.29 -6.72 -3.04
C LEU A 21 8.63 -7.66 -4.21
N ALA A 22 9.82 -8.27 -4.22
CA ALA A 22 10.21 -9.22 -5.26
C ALA A 22 9.33 -10.48 -5.25
N LEU A 23 9.06 -11.03 -4.06
CA LEU A 23 8.18 -12.19 -3.90
C LEU A 23 6.73 -11.86 -4.30
N ALA A 24 6.23 -10.69 -3.91
CA ALA A 24 4.94 -10.18 -4.35
C ALA A 24 4.87 -10.04 -5.87
N ALA A 25 5.90 -9.46 -6.49
CA ALA A 25 5.97 -9.28 -7.95
C ALA A 25 5.95 -10.64 -8.69
N LEU A 26 6.72 -11.62 -8.22
CA LEU A 26 6.71 -12.98 -8.77
C LEU A 26 5.33 -13.65 -8.64
N ALA A 27 4.61 -13.40 -7.55
CA ALA A 27 3.27 -13.93 -7.36
C ALA A 27 2.25 -13.23 -8.26
N VAL A 28 2.30 -11.90 -8.35
CA VAL A 28 1.45 -11.09 -9.23
C VAL A 28 1.67 -11.42 -10.70
N ALA A 29 2.91 -11.71 -11.12
CA ALA A 29 3.25 -12.07 -12.50
C ALA A 29 2.56 -13.35 -13.01
N ARG A 30 2.03 -14.18 -12.10
CA ARG A 30 1.27 -15.41 -12.43
C ARG A 30 -0.24 -15.17 -12.58
N LEU A 31 -0.71 -13.95 -12.33
CA LEU A 31 -2.12 -13.59 -12.41
C LEU A 31 -2.50 -13.13 -13.83
N PRO A 32 -3.79 -13.16 -14.21
CA PRO A 32 -4.24 -12.55 -15.45
C PRO A 32 -3.82 -11.07 -15.53
N PRO A 33 -3.41 -10.54 -16.70
CA PRO A 33 -2.81 -9.20 -16.80
C PRO A 33 -3.66 -8.08 -16.19
N LEU A 34 -4.98 -8.10 -16.44
CA LEU A 34 -5.90 -7.10 -15.89
C LEU A 34 -5.95 -7.14 -14.36
N VAL A 35 -5.94 -8.35 -13.77
CA VAL A 35 -5.91 -8.54 -12.32
C VAL A 35 -4.60 -8.04 -11.75
N ALA A 36 -3.47 -8.42 -12.37
CA ALA A 36 -2.15 -8.01 -11.93
C ALA A 36 -2.02 -6.47 -11.89
N VAL A 37 -2.39 -5.79 -12.98
CA VAL A 37 -2.35 -4.32 -13.06
C VAL A 37 -3.28 -3.69 -12.01
N SER A 38 -4.48 -4.23 -11.84
CA SER A 38 -5.46 -3.72 -10.87
C SER A 38 -4.96 -3.82 -9.44
N LEU A 39 -4.36 -4.96 -9.06
CA LEU A 39 -3.79 -5.15 -7.73
C LEU A 39 -2.58 -4.25 -7.47
N VAL A 40 -1.72 -4.05 -8.48
CA VAL A 40 -0.56 -3.14 -8.36
C VAL A 40 -1.01 -1.69 -8.20
N LEU A 41 -1.97 -1.23 -9.00
CA LEU A 41 -2.54 0.11 -8.88
C LEU A 41 -3.23 0.30 -7.52
N ALA A 42 -4.03 -0.67 -7.10
CA ALA A 42 -4.71 -0.64 -5.80
C ALA A 42 -3.71 -0.62 -4.63
N ALA A 43 -2.61 -1.37 -4.70
CA ALA A 43 -1.57 -1.39 -3.68
C ALA A 43 -0.83 -0.05 -3.60
N GLU A 44 -0.53 0.56 -4.75
CA GLU A 44 0.10 1.87 -4.80
C GLU A 44 -0.82 2.95 -4.22
N VAL A 45 -2.10 2.95 -4.60
CA VAL A 45 -3.09 3.88 -4.02
C VAL A 45 -3.29 3.63 -2.53
N GLY A 46 -3.36 2.37 -2.09
CA GLY A 46 -3.42 2.01 -0.66
C GLY A 46 -2.22 2.55 0.12
N ALA A 47 -1.01 2.46 -0.44
CA ALA A 47 0.19 3.05 0.17
C ALA A 47 0.11 4.58 0.31
N LYS A 48 -0.45 5.28 -0.68
CA LYS A 48 -0.63 6.75 -0.63
C LYS A 48 -1.73 7.12 0.36
N LEU A 49 -2.77 6.30 0.42
CA LEU A 49 -3.83 6.43 1.40
C LEU A 49 -3.33 6.17 2.83
N ALA A 50 -2.36 5.28 3.03
CA ALA A 50 -1.69 5.08 4.32
C ALA A 50 -0.95 6.35 4.76
N MET A 51 -0.16 6.95 3.86
CA MET A 51 0.49 8.23 4.12
C MET A 51 -0.52 9.33 4.41
N ALA A 52 -1.59 9.46 3.60
CA ALA A 52 -2.64 10.46 3.84
C ALA A 52 -3.35 10.23 5.18
N THR A 53 -3.54 8.98 5.58
CA THR A 53 -4.10 8.62 6.89
C THR A 53 -3.18 9.11 8.01
N LEU A 54 -1.88 8.82 7.96
CA LEU A 54 -0.91 9.34 8.93
C LEU A 54 -0.89 10.88 8.96
N ALA A 55 -0.96 11.54 7.81
CA ALA A 55 -1.01 13.01 7.75
C ALA A 55 -2.26 13.58 8.42
N CYS A 56 -3.40 12.89 8.33
CA CYS A 56 -4.67 13.42 8.84
C CYS A 56 -4.91 13.13 10.33
N ILE A 57 -4.30 12.07 10.88
CA ILE A 57 -4.60 11.60 12.26
C ILE A 57 -3.36 11.44 13.14
N GLY A 58 -2.16 11.44 12.56
CA GLY A 58 -0.92 11.27 13.29
C GLY A 58 -0.60 12.48 14.16
N ARG A 59 0.29 12.27 15.13
CA ARG A 59 0.87 13.34 15.94
C ARG A 59 2.35 13.48 15.56
N PRO A 60 2.90 14.69 15.38
CA PRO A 60 4.30 14.84 15.03
C PRO A 60 5.21 14.41 16.18
N SER A 61 6.31 13.71 15.88
CA SER A 61 7.32 13.36 16.90
C SER A 61 8.26 14.52 17.24
N HIS A 62 8.59 15.35 16.25
CA HIS A 62 9.45 16.52 16.37
C HIS A 62 9.20 17.49 15.22
N GLU A 63 9.69 18.73 15.35
CA GLU A 63 9.69 19.72 14.29
C GLU A 63 10.43 19.22 13.04
N GLY A 64 9.84 19.42 11.87
CA GLY A 64 10.41 18.97 10.59
C GLY A 64 9.35 18.68 9.54
N PHE A 65 9.74 17.99 8.47
CA PHE A 65 8.85 17.70 7.34
C PHE A 65 7.58 16.92 7.74
N GLY A 66 7.70 15.96 8.66
CA GLY A 66 6.54 15.22 9.17
C GLY A 66 5.54 16.14 9.87
N ALA A 67 6.03 17.08 10.69
CA ALA A 67 5.19 18.06 11.38
C ALA A 67 4.48 18.99 10.41
N THR A 68 5.18 19.55 9.41
CA THR A 68 4.54 20.46 8.45
C THR A 68 3.42 19.79 7.64
N VAL A 69 3.59 18.51 7.30
CA VAL A 69 2.54 17.74 6.60
C VAL A 69 1.38 17.41 7.54
N ILE A 70 1.64 17.02 8.78
CA ILE A 70 0.58 16.69 9.76
C ILE A 70 -0.22 17.95 10.14
N ASP A 71 0.46 19.05 10.47
CA ASP A 71 -0.19 20.30 10.92
C ASP A 71 -1.02 20.97 9.82
N ALA A 72 -0.67 20.75 8.56
CA ALA A 72 -1.44 21.23 7.40
C ALA A 72 -2.73 20.41 7.14
N ASN A 73 -2.88 19.25 7.78
CA ASN A 73 -3.97 18.32 7.55
C ASN A 73 -4.75 18.05 8.84
N GLY A 74 -5.92 17.43 8.68
CA GLY A 74 -6.77 17.07 9.82
C GLY A 74 -7.74 15.97 9.45
N PRO A 75 -8.48 15.40 10.41
CA PRO A 75 -9.26 14.17 10.18
C PRO A 75 -10.29 14.29 9.06
N ARG A 76 -10.86 15.49 8.85
CA ARG A 76 -11.80 15.75 7.75
C ARG A 76 -11.19 15.59 6.36
N HIS A 77 -9.88 15.82 6.21
CA HIS A 77 -9.17 15.73 4.94
C HIS A 77 -9.01 14.26 4.50
N LEU A 78 -9.09 13.31 5.44
CA LEU A 78 -9.08 11.88 5.14
C LEU A 78 -10.26 11.46 4.26
N VAL A 79 -11.41 12.13 4.40
CA VAL A 79 -12.58 11.87 3.54
C VAL A 79 -12.24 12.17 2.07
N GLY A 80 -11.50 13.26 1.81
CA GLY A 80 -11.03 13.59 0.46
C GLY A 80 -10.04 12.55 -0.08
N ALA A 81 -9.09 12.10 0.74
CA ALA A 81 -8.15 11.06 0.35
C ALA A 81 -8.86 9.71 0.04
N LEU A 82 -9.85 9.34 0.87
CA LEU A 82 -10.69 8.17 0.63
C LEU A 82 -11.48 8.30 -0.67
N ALA A 83 -12.10 9.45 -0.91
CA ALA A 83 -12.85 9.71 -2.13
C ALA A 83 -11.97 9.59 -3.39
N VAL A 84 -10.75 10.14 -3.36
CA VAL A 84 -9.78 10.04 -4.48
C VAL A 84 -9.28 8.61 -4.66
N SER A 85 -9.28 7.78 -3.61
CA SER A 85 -8.89 6.37 -3.71
C SER A 85 -9.97 5.45 -4.28
N LEU A 86 -11.24 5.88 -4.33
CA LEU A 86 -12.38 5.07 -4.76
C LEU A 86 -12.20 4.44 -6.15
N PRO A 87 -11.73 5.15 -7.20
CA PRO A 87 -11.56 4.56 -8.52
C PRO A 87 -10.64 3.33 -8.52
N ALA A 88 -9.58 3.37 -7.70
CA ALA A 88 -8.66 2.23 -7.57
C ALA A 88 -9.25 1.09 -6.72
N ALA A 89 -10.18 1.39 -5.81
CA ALA A 89 -10.85 0.38 -4.99
C ALA A 89 -11.89 -0.43 -5.80
N ILE A 90 -12.51 0.17 -6.82
CA ILE A 90 -13.57 -0.46 -7.63
C ILE A 90 -13.06 -1.02 -8.96
N ILE A 91 -11.75 -0.90 -9.26
CA ILE A 91 -11.21 -1.26 -10.56
C ILE A 91 -11.12 -2.78 -10.75
N ALA A 92 -11.80 -3.28 -11.79
CA ALA A 92 -11.75 -4.61 -12.40
C ALA A 92 -11.99 -5.86 -11.52
N VAL A 93 -11.59 -5.86 -10.25
CA VAL A 93 -11.62 -7.01 -9.34
C VAL A 93 -12.03 -6.59 -7.92
N PRO A 94 -12.96 -7.30 -7.26
CA PRO A 94 -13.36 -7.00 -5.88
C PRO A 94 -12.19 -7.03 -4.87
N ALA A 95 -11.14 -7.80 -5.16
CA ALA A 95 -9.92 -7.83 -4.37
C ALA A 95 -9.25 -6.43 -4.25
N ALA A 96 -9.42 -5.55 -5.23
CA ALA A 96 -8.82 -4.21 -5.23
C ALA A 96 -9.31 -3.36 -4.05
N THR A 97 -10.58 -3.49 -3.65
CA THR A 97 -11.11 -2.77 -2.47
C THR A 97 -10.35 -3.17 -1.20
N VAL A 98 -10.17 -4.48 -0.98
CA VAL A 98 -9.43 -4.99 0.18
C VAL A 98 -7.99 -4.49 0.17
N VAL A 99 -7.35 -4.49 -1.00
CA VAL A 99 -5.98 -4.00 -1.19
C VAL A 99 -5.86 -2.52 -0.83
N VAL A 100 -6.75 -1.65 -1.32
CA VAL A 100 -6.73 -0.21 -0.98
C VAL A 100 -6.93 0.00 0.53
N LEU A 101 -7.86 -0.73 1.14
CA LEU A 101 -8.18 -0.59 2.57
C LEU A 101 -7.06 -1.07 3.50
N THR A 102 -6.08 -1.84 3.02
CA THR A 102 -4.88 -2.16 3.82
C THR A 102 -4.13 -0.90 4.28
N GLY A 103 -4.20 0.19 3.50
CA GLY A 103 -3.49 1.44 3.81
C GLY A 103 -3.91 2.08 5.13
N PRO A 104 -5.16 2.52 5.29
CA PRO A 104 -5.65 3.08 6.55
C PRO A 104 -5.44 2.14 7.75
N LEU A 105 -5.64 0.84 7.56
CA LEU A 105 -5.48 -0.16 8.64
C LEU A 105 -4.02 -0.22 9.12
N LEU A 106 -3.06 -0.27 8.20
CA LEU A 106 -1.64 -0.26 8.55
C LEU A 106 -1.20 1.09 9.11
N ALA A 107 -1.71 2.20 8.58
CA ALA A 107 -1.41 3.53 9.09
C ALA A 107 -1.85 3.71 10.54
N LEU A 108 -3.04 3.19 10.92
CA LEU A 108 -3.50 3.21 12.31
C LEU A 108 -2.55 2.44 13.24
N GLY A 109 -2.15 1.23 12.83
CA GLY A 109 -1.21 0.41 13.59
C GLY A 109 0.17 1.07 13.70
N LEU A 110 0.67 1.63 12.60
CA LEU A 110 1.96 2.31 12.55
C LEU A 110 1.96 3.61 13.37
N SER A 111 0.88 4.39 13.32
CA SER A 111 0.73 5.60 14.15
C SER A 111 0.79 5.24 15.63
N ASN A 112 0.00 4.26 16.06
CA ASN A 112 -0.01 3.82 17.46
C ASN A 112 1.36 3.28 17.90
N TRP A 113 2.05 2.53 17.04
CA TRP A 113 3.41 2.07 17.33
C TRP A 113 4.40 3.24 17.43
N ALA A 114 4.31 4.21 16.51
CA ALA A 114 5.19 5.37 16.48
C ALA A 114 4.98 6.28 17.70
N ASP A 115 3.74 6.48 18.13
CA ASP A 115 3.41 7.20 19.36
C ASP A 115 4.04 6.53 20.59
N GLN A 116 3.99 5.19 20.67
CA GLN A 116 4.52 4.43 21.81
C GLN A 116 6.05 4.29 21.81
N ARG A 117 6.69 4.27 20.64
CA ARG A 117 8.11 3.90 20.49
C ARG A 117 9.01 5.07 20.10
N LEU A 118 8.47 6.04 19.37
CA LEU A 118 9.21 7.14 18.76
C LEU A 118 8.71 8.52 19.19
N GLY A 119 7.66 8.58 20.01
CA GLY A 119 7.05 9.83 20.48
C GLY A 119 6.17 10.53 19.44
N GLY A 120 5.82 9.85 18.34
CA GLY A 120 4.97 10.37 17.28
C GLY A 120 5.42 9.92 15.88
N VAL A 121 4.72 10.42 14.86
CA VAL A 121 4.96 10.21 13.44
C VAL A 121 6.04 11.17 12.92
N SER A 122 7.09 10.62 12.33
CA SER A 122 8.17 11.35 11.65
C SER A 122 8.09 11.21 10.12
N GLY A 123 8.98 11.88 9.38
CA GLY A 123 9.13 11.67 7.94
C GLY A 123 9.47 10.21 7.57
N ASP A 124 10.28 9.53 8.39
CA ASP A 124 10.61 8.12 8.19
C ASP A 124 9.39 7.21 8.40
N ALA A 125 8.46 7.59 9.28
CA ALA A 125 7.21 6.87 9.46
C ALA A 125 6.31 6.98 8.21
N PHE A 126 6.30 8.13 7.51
CA PHE A 126 5.63 8.25 6.20
C PHE A 126 6.28 7.36 5.14
N GLY A 127 7.61 7.35 5.06
CA GLY A 127 8.35 6.46 4.15
C GLY A 127 8.07 4.98 4.44
N THR A 128 8.09 4.61 5.73
CA THR A 128 7.76 3.26 6.19
C THR A 128 6.33 2.89 5.83
N ALA A 129 5.35 3.78 6.04
CA ALA A 129 3.97 3.55 5.68
C ALA A 129 3.83 3.24 4.18
N ASN A 130 4.54 3.98 3.32
CA ASN A 130 4.48 3.78 1.89
C ASN A 130 5.07 2.43 1.44
N GLU A 131 6.28 2.08 1.89
CA GLU A 131 6.92 0.81 1.49
C GLU A 131 6.24 -0.40 2.12
N LEU A 132 5.94 -0.35 3.43
CA LEU A 132 5.31 -1.46 4.14
C LEU A 132 3.90 -1.74 3.62
N THR A 133 3.09 -0.69 3.43
CA THR A 133 1.74 -0.86 2.90
C THR A 133 1.79 -1.46 1.50
N ARG A 134 2.66 -0.98 0.61
CA ARG A 134 2.76 -1.54 -0.73
C ARG A 134 3.09 -3.02 -0.72
N ALA A 135 4.09 -3.43 0.09
CA ALA A 135 4.47 -4.83 0.21
C ALA A 135 3.31 -5.68 0.76
N VAL A 136 2.69 -5.27 1.87
CA VAL A 136 1.58 -6.01 2.49
C VAL A 136 0.36 -6.07 1.57
N ALA A 137 -0.03 -4.94 0.98
CA ALA A 137 -1.19 -4.81 0.10
C ALA A 137 -1.09 -5.75 -1.10
N LEU A 138 0.09 -5.88 -1.73
CA LEU A 138 0.29 -6.83 -2.83
C LEU A 138 0.12 -8.28 -2.38
N HIS A 139 0.68 -8.67 -1.23
CA HIS A 139 0.52 -10.03 -0.70
C HIS A 139 -0.93 -10.32 -0.34
N VAL A 140 -1.62 -9.37 0.30
CA VAL A 140 -3.05 -9.47 0.60
C VAL A 140 -3.85 -9.62 -0.69
N GLY A 141 -3.56 -8.82 -1.71
CA GLY A 141 -4.23 -8.89 -3.01
C GLY A 141 -4.09 -10.25 -3.69
N VAL A 142 -2.86 -10.78 -3.73
CA VAL A 142 -2.59 -12.13 -4.25
C VAL A 142 -3.32 -13.20 -3.43
N ALA A 143 -3.29 -13.11 -2.10
CA ALA A 143 -3.95 -14.08 -1.23
C ALA A 143 -5.48 -14.05 -1.43
N VAL A 144 -6.09 -12.87 -1.44
CA VAL A 144 -7.53 -12.68 -1.67
C VAL A 144 -7.91 -13.19 -3.06
N TRP A 145 -7.14 -12.88 -4.10
CA TRP A 145 -7.39 -13.41 -5.44
C TRP A 145 -7.26 -14.94 -5.50
N SER A 146 -6.27 -15.51 -4.82
CA SER A 146 -6.05 -16.97 -4.83
C SER A 146 -7.18 -17.72 -4.10
N LEU A 147 -7.72 -17.14 -3.03
CA LEU A 147 -8.79 -17.74 -2.23
C LEU A 147 -10.19 -17.54 -2.83
N PHE A 148 -10.43 -16.38 -3.44
CA PHE A 148 -11.78 -15.96 -3.85
C PHE A 148 -11.92 -15.66 -5.34
N GLY A 149 -10.84 -15.68 -6.13
CA GLY A 149 -10.87 -15.33 -7.56
C GLY A 149 -11.80 -16.20 -8.39
N GLY A 150 -11.98 -17.47 -8.03
CA GLY A 150 -12.94 -18.37 -8.68
C GLY A 150 -14.41 -18.06 -8.37
N VAL A 151 -14.70 -17.36 -7.26
CA VAL A 151 -16.05 -16.91 -6.89
C VAL A 151 -16.46 -15.71 -7.75
N TRP A 152 -15.48 -14.88 -8.11
CA TRP A 152 -15.64 -13.72 -8.98
C TRP A 152 -15.33 -14.13 -10.41
N SER A 153 -16.20 -14.96 -11.02
CA SER A 153 -16.11 -15.27 -12.44
C SER A 153 -16.38 -14.01 -13.26
N ILE A 154 -15.38 -13.12 -13.34
CA ILE A 154 -15.34 -12.05 -14.31
C ILE A 154 -15.16 -12.78 -15.64
N PRO A 155 -16.04 -12.58 -16.63
CA PRO A 155 -15.75 -12.99 -17.99
C PRO A 155 -14.60 -12.10 -18.47
N LEU A 156 -13.38 -12.46 -18.06
CA LEU A 156 -12.17 -11.88 -18.60
C LEU A 156 -12.27 -12.19 -20.09
N VAL A 157 -12.35 -11.12 -20.90
CA VAL A 157 -12.33 -11.20 -22.35
C VAL A 157 -11.32 -12.28 -22.74
N ASP A 158 -11.80 -13.29 -23.47
CA ASP A 158 -10.95 -14.37 -23.93
C ASP A 158 -9.83 -13.75 -24.75
N TRP A 159 -8.63 -13.71 -24.18
CA TRP A 159 -7.47 -13.10 -24.83
C TRP A 159 -7.13 -13.81 -26.14
N GLY A 160 -7.60 -15.06 -26.33
CA GLY A 160 -7.58 -15.74 -27.62
C GLY A 160 -8.40 -15.01 -28.69
N VAL A 161 -9.54 -14.41 -28.31
CA VAL A 161 -10.39 -13.63 -29.22
C VAL A 161 -9.72 -12.30 -29.57
N LEU A 162 -9.14 -11.59 -28.60
CA LEU A 162 -8.43 -10.33 -28.87
C LEU A 162 -7.18 -10.54 -29.73
N ALA A 163 -6.41 -11.60 -29.46
CA ALA A 163 -5.24 -11.96 -30.25
C ALA A 163 -5.61 -12.33 -31.70
N TRP A 164 -6.74 -13.01 -31.90
CA TRP A 164 -7.24 -13.33 -33.24
C TRP A 164 -7.80 -12.11 -33.99
N THR A 165 -8.45 -11.17 -33.30
CA THR A 165 -8.99 -9.96 -33.94
C THR A 165 -7.94 -8.92 -34.35
N LEU A 166 -6.72 -9.02 -33.82
CA LEU A 166 -5.61 -8.09 -34.10
C LEU A 166 -4.52 -8.68 -35.01
N SER A 167 -4.68 -9.94 -35.45
CA SER A 167 -3.83 -10.62 -36.44
C SER A 167 -4.49 -10.64 -37.82
#